data_AF-A0A3P3TBL7-F1
#
_entry.id   AF-A0A3P3TBL7-F1
#
_cell.length_a   1.000
_cell.length_b   1.000
_cell.length_c   1.000
_cell.angle_alpha   90.00
_cell.angle_beta   90.00
_cell.angle_gamma   90.00
#
_symmetry.space_group_name_H-M   'P 1'
#
loop_
_entity.id
_entity.type
_entity.pdbx_description
1 polymer ?
#
loop_
_entity_poly.entity_id
_entity_poly.type
_entity_poly.pdbx_seq_one_letter_code
_entity_poly.pdbx_strand_id
1 'polypeptide(L)'
;MARYVIGYVPGGAYANGISYLELSDTMHIRGYGHASCSTSDEALTWLFDEQKVSPNDVICAGIDTLMSWATVGTFRPMDYFLKQEYPEVENLIFSVNSAYGAMAIHGMVFAHALIRCAPHIHFINESHPKVAYYAQTGFWHDYLTRTDQLNIDPKESHESARWTCNKMFNEVGAVRMWKELLQWINHDAGYSMVQSSDITIPIDDSEWDALYSAWFTYHLGFRSTCRDLMKLEEQGLLTINLSTDQSSRIKLLRQRFAGEDQSIVRMMENRIIIPCELEEKVKYLWLPASAGDANERFT
;
A
#
# COMPACT_ATOMS: atom_id res chain seq x y z
N MET A 1 -21.61 15.89 5.16
CA MET A 1 -21.51 14.48 5.60
C MET A 1 -20.04 14.13 5.72
N ALA A 2 -19.67 13.35 6.75
CA ALA A 2 -18.29 12.86 6.86
C ALA A 2 -18.02 11.87 5.72
N ARG A 3 -16.77 11.83 5.24
CA ARG A 3 -16.30 10.82 4.28
C ARG A 3 -15.04 10.18 4.80
N TYR A 4 -14.81 8.91 4.49
CA TYR A 4 -13.68 8.17 5.06
C TYR A 4 -12.78 7.58 3.99
N VAL A 5 -11.48 7.74 4.19
CA VAL A 5 -10.44 7.02 3.45
C VAL A 5 -9.80 6.02 4.38
N ILE A 6 -9.81 4.75 3.99
CA ILE A 6 -9.34 3.65 4.83
C ILE A 6 -7.89 3.30 4.47
N GLY A 7 -7.09 2.91 5.45
CA GLY A 7 -5.76 2.35 5.23
C GLY A 7 -5.66 0.99 5.89
N TYR A 8 -5.20 -0.04 5.19
CA TYR A 8 -5.06 -1.38 5.74
C TYR A 8 -3.74 -2.02 5.33
N VAL A 9 -2.99 -2.56 6.30
CA VAL A 9 -1.77 -3.30 6.05
C VAL A 9 -1.84 -4.66 6.73
N PRO A 10 -1.91 -5.76 5.97
CA PRO A 10 -1.83 -7.09 6.53
C PRO A 10 -0.44 -7.35 7.10
N GLY A 11 -0.36 -7.58 8.41
CA GLY A 11 0.89 -8.01 9.05
C GLY A 11 0.87 -9.49 9.45
N GLY A 12 2.06 -10.08 9.49
CA GLY A 12 2.26 -11.40 10.09
C GLY A 12 2.07 -11.37 11.61
N ALA A 13 1.98 -12.55 12.22
CA ALA A 13 1.91 -12.69 13.69
C ALA A 13 0.79 -11.88 14.37
N TYR A 14 -0.38 -11.81 13.74
CA TYR A 14 -1.57 -11.13 14.28
C TYR A 14 -1.43 -9.60 14.43
N ALA A 15 -0.68 -8.95 13.54
CA ALA A 15 -0.44 -7.51 13.57
C ALA A 15 -0.92 -6.80 12.28
N ASN A 16 -2.22 -6.84 11.99
CA ASN A 16 -2.80 -6.13 10.85
C ASN A 16 -3.04 -4.68 11.24
N GLY A 17 -2.42 -3.74 10.54
CA GLY A 17 -2.68 -2.33 10.72
C GLY A 17 -3.97 -1.92 10.02
N ILE A 18 -4.80 -1.13 10.69
CA ILE A 18 -6.00 -0.50 10.14
C ILE A 18 -6.01 0.97 10.54
N SER A 19 -6.49 1.83 9.65
CA SER A 19 -6.64 3.26 9.90
C SER A 19 -7.80 3.84 9.10
N TYR A 20 -8.22 5.04 9.49
CA TYR A 20 -9.07 5.90 8.68
C TYR A 20 -8.60 7.34 8.73
N LEU A 21 -8.88 8.08 7.65
CA LEU A 21 -8.94 9.53 7.62
C LEU A 21 -10.40 9.95 7.48
N GLU A 22 -10.88 10.78 8.39
CA GLU A 22 -12.18 11.44 8.26
C GLU A 22 -12.00 12.73 7.49
N LEU A 23 -12.82 12.94 6.47
CA LEU A 23 -12.82 14.10 5.60
C LEU A 23 -14.10 14.92 5.78
N SER A 24 -13.92 16.22 5.66
CA SER A 24 -14.99 17.21 5.49
C SER A 24 -15.71 17.09 4.15
N ASP A 25 -16.84 17.81 4.03
CA ASP A 25 -17.55 17.95 2.76
C ASP A 25 -16.69 18.56 1.64
N THR A 26 -15.70 19.38 2.01
CA THR A 26 -14.72 20.02 1.12
C THR A 26 -13.42 19.23 0.98
N MET A 27 -13.41 17.96 1.39
CA MET A 27 -12.28 17.03 1.27
C MET A 27 -11.03 17.39 2.09
N HIS A 28 -11.11 18.28 3.07
CA HIS A 28 -10.06 18.46 4.09
C HIS A 28 -10.15 17.42 5.20
N ILE A 29 -9.00 16.98 5.72
CA ILE A 29 -8.93 16.03 6.84
C ILE A 29 -9.49 16.69 8.13
N ARG A 30 -10.33 15.97 8.86
CA ARG A 30 -11.03 16.39 10.10
C ARG A 30 -10.82 15.47 11.28
N GLY A 31 -10.47 14.21 11.02
CA GLY A 31 -10.08 13.21 12.01
C GLY A 31 -9.16 12.18 11.39
N TYR A 32 -8.45 11.44 12.23
CA TYR A 32 -7.86 10.17 11.84
C TYR A 32 -7.91 9.22 13.04
N GLY A 33 -7.88 7.93 12.77
CA GLY A 33 -7.72 6.88 13.77
C GLY A 33 -6.92 5.73 13.20
N HIS A 34 -6.28 4.96 14.07
CA HIS A 34 -5.53 3.76 13.71
C HIS A 34 -5.57 2.74 14.83
N ALA A 35 -5.36 1.47 14.50
CA ALA A 35 -5.22 0.37 15.42
C ALA A 35 -4.43 -0.79 14.78
N SER A 36 -3.86 -1.64 15.63
CA SER A 36 -3.35 -2.96 15.26
C SER A 36 -4.36 -4.03 15.67
N CYS A 37 -4.70 -4.93 14.74
CA CYS A 37 -5.73 -5.96 14.89
C CYS A 37 -5.17 -7.35 14.54
N SER A 38 -5.70 -8.38 15.19
CA SER A 38 -5.26 -9.77 14.98
C SER A 38 -5.76 -10.36 13.66
N THR A 39 -6.90 -9.90 13.16
CA THR A 39 -7.57 -10.43 11.96
C THR A 39 -8.22 -9.33 11.11
N SER A 40 -8.55 -9.65 9.86
CA SER A 40 -9.31 -8.75 8.98
C SER A 40 -10.73 -8.48 9.50
N ASP A 41 -11.36 -9.45 10.16
CA ASP A 41 -12.70 -9.29 10.76
C ASP A 41 -12.66 -8.33 11.94
N GLU A 42 -11.62 -8.42 12.77
CA GLU A 42 -11.38 -7.49 13.87
C GLU A 42 -11.11 -6.08 13.35
N ALA A 43 -10.35 -5.93 12.26
CA ALA A 43 -10.13 -4.63 11.62
C ALA A 43 -11.43 -3.99 11.12
N LEU A 44 -12.33 -4.78 10.51
CA LEU A 44 -13.65 -4.29 10.07
C LEU A 44 -14.58 -3.97 11.24
N THR A 45 -14.54 -4.79 12.30
CA THR A 45 -15.29 -4.56 13.54
C THR A 45 -14.83 -3.26 14.21
N TRP A 46 -13.51 -3.07 14.33
CA TRP A 46 -12.93 -1.83 14.82
C TRP A 46 -13.42 -0.64 14.01
N LEU A 47 -13.37 -0.73 12.68
CA LEU A 47 -13.76 0.37 11.80
C LEU A 47 -15.26 0.72 11.91
N PHE A 48 -16.14 -0.26 11.74
CA PHE A 48 -17.58 0.00 11.62
C PHE A 48 -18.32 0.00 12.95
N ASP A 49 -17.92 -0.85 13.89
CA ASP A 49 -18.62 -1.00 15.17
C ASP A 49 -17.98 -0.16 16.28
N GLU A 50 -16.66 -0.07 16.37
CA GLU A 50 -16.01 0.69 17.45
C GLU A 50 -15.85 2.17 17.10
N GLN A 51 -15.28 2.46 15.93
CA GLN A 51 -15.08 3.82 15.43
C GLN A 51 -16.35 4.44 14.84
N LYS A 52 -17.42 3.64 14.70
CA LYS A 52 -18.72 4.08 14.18
C LYS A 52 -18.63 4.69 12.77
N VAL A 53 -17.66 4.26 11.96
CA VAL A 53 -17.60 4.66 10.55
C VAL A 53 -18.78 4.03 9.84
N SER A 54 -19.60 4.85 9.19
CA SER A 54 -20.69 4.36 8.35
C SER A 54 -20.10 3.75 7.07
N PRO A 55 -20.43 2.50 6.70
CA PRO A 55 -19.93 1.91 5.45
C PRO A 55 -20.31 2.71 4.20
N ASN A 56 -21.42 3.47 4.23
CA ASN A 56 -21.84 4.32 3.12
C ASN A 56 -20.98 5.58 2.94
N ASP A 57 -20.22 5.96 3.98
CA ASP A 57 -19.37 7.14 3.96
C ASP A 57 -17.92 6.81 3.57
N VAL A 58 -17.58 5.52 3.39
CA VAL A 58 -16.26 5.08 2.90
C VAL A 58 -16.15 5.32 1.40
N ILE A 59 -15.18 6.16 0.99
CA ILE A 59 -15.03 6.58 -0.41
C ILE A 59 -13.83 5.96 -1.11
N CYS A 60 -12.77 5.59 -0.42
CA CYS A 60 -11.66 4.82 -0.98
C CYS A 60 -10.86 4.12 0.13
N ALA A 61 -9.97 3.21 -0.28
CA ALA A 61 -9.08 2.52 0.64
C ALA A 61 -7.69 2.34 0.02
N GLY A 62 -6.64 2.58 0.80
CA GLY A 62 -5.27 2.15 0.51
C GLY A 62 -4.99 0.83 1.22
N ILE A 63 -4.60 -0.20 0.48
CA ILE A 63 -4.30 -1.51 1.03
C ILE A 63 -2.89 -1.94 0.62
N ASP A 64 -2.02 -2.21 1.59
CA ASP A 64 -0.64 -2.69 1.35
C ASP A 64 -0.61 -4.20 1.10
N THR A 65 -1.09 -4.58 -0.07
CA THR A 65 -1.20 -5.98 -0.47
C THR A 65 -1.33 -6.09 -1.97
N LEU A 66 -1.11 -7.29 -2.50
CA LEU A 66 -1.30 -7.62 -3.90
C LEU A 66 -2.80 -7.66 -4.25
N MET A 67 -3.29 -6.67 -4.98
CA MET A 67 -4.66 -6.58 -5.52
C MET A 67 -4.82 -7.28 -6.88
N SER A 68 -3.74 -7.88 -7.40
CA SER A 68 -3.72 -8.60 -8.67
C SER A 68 -2.62 -9.65 -8.70
N TRP A 69 -2.77 -10.66 -9.56
CA TRP A 69 -1.81 -11.75 -9.77
C TRP A 69 -1.22 -11.73 -11.17
N ALA A 70 0.10 -11.88 -11.29
CA ALA A 70 0.75 -12.07 -12.58
C ALA A 70 0.36 -13.42 -13.21
N THR A 71 0.03 -13.44 -14.50
CA THR A 71 -0.20 -14.70 -15.25
C THR A 71 1.08 -15.25 -15.87
N VAL A 72 2.18 -14.50 -15.83
CA VAL A 72 3.50 -14.88 -16.33
C VAL A 72 4.58 -14.30 -15.40
N GLY A 73 5.57 -15.12 -15.05
CA GLY A 73 6.70 -14.70 -14.23
C GLY A 73 6.34 -14.60 -12.74
N THR A 74 7.18 -13.90 -11.98
CA THR A 74 7.01 -13.73 -10.52
C THR A 74 6.57 -12.31 -10.14
N PHE A 75 6.88 -11.33 -10.99
CA PHE A 75 6.57 -9.92 -10.81
C PHE A 75 5.51 -9.49 -11.81
N ARG A 76 4.64 -8.58 -11.37
CA ARG A 76 3.64 -7.94 -12.22
C ARG A 76 4.26 -6.74 -12.94
N PRO A 77 3.64 -6.23 -14.01
CA PRO A 77 4.15 -5.07 -14.73
C PRO A 77 4.41 -3.83 -13.85
N MET A 78 3.51 -3.55 -12.91
CA MET A 78 3.68 -2.48 -11.91
C MET A 78 4.87 -2.72 -10.99
N ASP A 79 5.15 -3.97 -10.60
CA ASP A 79 6.33 -4.28 -9.78
C ASP A 79 7.62 -4.01 -10.55
N TYR A 80 7.67 -4.40 -11.83
CA TYR A 80 8.79 -4.08 -12.70
C TYR A 80 8.97 -2.57 -12.88
N PHE A 81 7.87 -1.84 -13.08
CA PHE A 81 7.90 -0.39 -13.16
C PHE A 81 8.50 0.21 -11.88
N LEU A 82 7.99 -0.18 -10.70
CA LEU A 82 8.49 0.33 -9.43
C LEU A 82 9.97 0.01 -9.20
N LYS A 83 10.44 -1.19 -9.58
CA LYS A 83 11.86 -1.56 -9.43
C LYS A 83 12.76 -0.75 -10.37
N GLN A 84 12.29 -0.45 -11.58
CA GLN A 84 13.03 0.40 -12.53
C GLN A 84 13.04 1.86 -12.09
N GLU A 85 11.92 2.34 -11.55
CA GLU A 85 11.73 3.73 -11.16
C GLU A 85 12.42 4.07 -9.83
N TYR A 86 12.50 3.10 -8.90
CA TYR A 86 13.11 3.26 -7.57
C TYR A 86 14.14 2.15 -7.29
N PRO A 87 15.28 2.14 -7.98
CA PRO A 87 16.28 1.09 -7.85
C PRO A 87 16.88 1.01 -6.44
N GLU A 88 16.89 2.10 -5.67
CA GLU A 88 17.44 2.10 -4.32
C GLU A 88 16.59 1.25 -3.36
N VAL A 89 15.27 1.26 -3.51
CA VAL A 89 14.34 0.50 -2.64
C VAL A 89 13.74 -0.72 -3.34
N GLU A 90 14.43 -1.24 -4.37
CA GLU A 90 13.92 -2.36 -5.17
C GLU A 90 13.68 -3.63 -4.34
N ASN A 91 14.38 -3.77 -3.22
CA ASN A 91 14.30 -4.89 -2.28
C ASN A 91 13.03 -4.85 -1.41
N LEU A 92 12.35 -3.69 -1.37
CA LEU A 92 11.04 -3.54 -0.72
C LEU A 92 9.89 -3.97 -1.64
N ILE A 93 10.17 -4.21 -2.92
CA ILE A 93 9.19 -4.64 -3.92
C ILE A 93 9.26 -6.17 -4.04
N PHE A 94 8.30 -6.82 -3.42
CA PHE A 94 8.22 -8.28 -3.36
C PHE A 94 7.51 -8.85 -4.59
N SER A 95 7.98 -10.01 -5.02
CA SER A 95 7.27 -10.80 -6.03
C SER A 95 6.03 -11.44 -5.41
N VAL A 96 5.01 -11.74 -6.22
CA VAL A 96 3.79 -12.43 -5.75
C VAL A 96 4.14 -13.77 -5.06
N ASN A 97 5.19 -14.44 -5.53
CA ASN A 97 5.66 -15.71 -4.97
C ASN A 97 6.46 -15.55 -3.65
N SER A 98 6.85 -14.33 -3.32
CA SER A 98 7.64 -14.00 -2.12
C SER A 98 6.79 -13.32 -1.05
N ALA A 99 5.54 -12.98 -1.35
CA ALA A 99 4.64 -12.38 -0.37
C ALA A 99 4.36 -13.36 0.77
N TYR A 100 4.48 -12.87 2.00
CA TYR A 100 4.08 -13.62 3.18
C TYR A 100 2.58 -13.95 3.10
N GLY A 101 2.16 -15.09 3.66
CA GLY A 101 0.77 -15.56 3.58
C GLY A 101 -0.24 -14.52 4.06
N ALA A 102 0.08 -13.76 5.12
CA ALA A 102 -0.78 -12.68 5.59
C ALA A 102 -0.97 -11.57 4.53
N MET A 103 0.12 -11.13 3.89
CA MET A 103 0.04 -10.15 2.80
C MET A 103 -0.83 -10.66 1.66
N ALA A 104 -0.60 -11.87 1.15
CA ALA A 104 -1.31 -12.39 -0.01
C ALA A 104 -2.79 -12.71 0.27
N ILE A 105 -3.14 -13.10 1.50
CA ILE A 105 -4.49 -13.58 1.84
C ILE A 105 -5.30 -12.49 2.55
N HIS A 106 -4.79 -11.94 3.65
CA HIS A 106 -5.59 -11.06 4.51
C HIS A 106 -5.93 -9.74 3.83
N GLY A 107 -4.99 -9.16 3.08
CA GLY A 107 -5.26 -7.93 2.32
C GLY A 107 -6.37 -8.11 1.29
N MET A 108 -6.38 -9.24 0.58
CA MET A 108 -7.43 -9.58 -0.38
C MET A 108 -8.78 -9.87 0.30
N VAL A 109 -8.77 -10.65 1.39
CA VAL A 109 -9.97 -10.93 2.19
C VAL A 109 -10.59 -9.63 2.71
N PHE A 110 -9.77 -8.74 3.27
CA PHE A 110 -10.19 -7.43 3.74
C PHE A 110 -10.80 -6.60 2.60
N ALA A 111 -10.16 -6.53 1.43
CA ALA A 111 -10.68 -5.80 0.28
C ALA A 111 -12.06 -6.29 -0.18
N HIS A 112 -12.24 -7.62 -0.29
CA HIS A 112 -13.52 -8.22 -0.66
C HIS A 112 -14.61 -7.94 0.38
N ALA A 113 -14.29 -8.09 1.66
CA ALA A 113 -15.24 -7.81 2.73
C ALA A 113 -15.59 -6.32 2.79
N LEU A 114 -14.60 -5.44 2.63
CA LEU A 114 -14.80 -3.99 2.60
C LEU A 114 -15.75 -3.58 1.48
N ILE A 115 -15.58 -4.05 0.24
CA ILE A 115 -16.48 -3.71 -0.87
C ILE A 115 -17.90 -4.24 -0.66
N ARG A 116 -18.06 -5.39 0.01
CA ARG A 116 -19.39 -5.91 0.36
C ARG A 116 -20.09 -5.04 1.42
N CYS A 117 -19.34 -4.54 2.40
CA CYS A 117 -19.86 -3.65 3.44
C CYS A 117 -20.08 -2.23 2.92
N ALA A 118 -19.18 -1.72 2.08
CA ALA A 118 -19.12 -0.37 1.54
C ALA A 118 -19.20 -0.39 -0.01
N PRO A 119 -20.35 -0.73 -0.60
CA PRO A 119 -20.49 -0.88 -2.06
C PRO A 119 -20.29 0.43 -2.84
N HIS A 120 -20.37 1.58 -2.14
CA HIS A 120 -20.17 2.90 -2.71
C HIS A 120 -18.70 3.34 -2.78
N ILE A 121 -17.76 2.54 -2.25
CA ILE A 121 -16.33 2.83 -2.36
C ILE A 121 -15.96 3.07 -3.83
N HIS A 122 -15.31 4.20 -4.11
CA HIS A 122 -14.97 4.59 -5.47
C HIS A 122 -13.85 3.69 -6.01
N PHE A 123 -12.80 3.50 -5.21
CA PHE A 123 -11.67 2.67 -5.58
C PHE A 123 -10.91 2.13 -4.37
N ILE A 124 -10.16 1.04 -4.61
CA ILE A 124 -9.15 0.49 -3.72
C ILE A 124 -7.79 0.69 -4.40
N ASN A 125 -6.88 1.36 -3.73
CA ASN A 125 -5.51 1.55 -4.17
C ASN A 125 -4.61 0.49 -3.54
N GLU A 126 -3.80 -0.19 -4.34
CA GLU A 126 -2.67 -0.94 -3.80
C GLU A 126 -1.57 0.04 -3.37
N SER A 127 -1.52 0.33 -2.08
CA SER A 127 -0.61 1.31 -1.50
C SER A 127 0.64 0.60 -1.00
N HIS A 128 1.80 0.83 -1.62
CA HIS A 128 3.10 0.33 -1.15
C HIS A 128 3.74 1.39 -0.23
N PRO A 129 3.39 1.48 1.07
CA PRO A 129 3.68 2.65 1.89
C PRO A 129 5.17 2.96 1.99
N LYS A 130 6.03 1.94 2.05
CA LYS A 130 7.48 2.10 2.19
C LYS A 130 8.14 2.63 0.92
N VAL A 131 7.74 2.09 -0.24
CA VAL A 131 8.22 2.55 -1.54
C VAL A 131 7.66 3.95 -1.84
N ALA A 132 6.41 4.20 -1.47
CA ALA A 132 5.74 5.49 -1.65
C ALA A 132 6.39 6.58 -0.78
N TYR A 133 6.72 6.26 0.47
CA TYR A 133 7.44 7.17 1.36
C TYR A 133 8.84 7.48 0.84
N TYR A 134 9.56 6.48 0.33
CA TYR A 134 10.84 6.71 -0.35
C TYR A 134 10.68 7.61 -1.57
N ALA A 135 9.70 7.34 -2.43
CA ALA A 135 9.41 8.16 -3.61
C ALA A 135 9.09 9.63 -3.25
N GLN A 136 8.48 9.85 -2.09
CA GLN A 136 8.10 11.17 -1.60
C GLN A 136 9.26 11.92 -0.94
N THR A 137 10.11 11.23 -0.19
CA THR A 137 11.08 11.88 0.71
C THR A 137 12.53 11.67 0.32
N GLY A 138 12.83 10.67 -0.52
CA GLY A 138 14.18 10.17 -0.77
C GLY A 138 14.79 9.42 0.42
N PHE A 139 14.05 9.25 1.52
CA PHE A 139 14.52 8.54 2.70
C PHE A 139 13.94 7.14 2.79
N TRP A 140 14.77 6.21 3.27
CA TRP A 140 14.37 4.82 3.46
C TRP A 140 13.47 4.67 4.68
N HIS A 141 12.50 3.78 4.55
CA HIS A 141 11.69 3.27 5.65
C HIS A 141 12.44 2.12 6.33
N ASP A 142 13.30 2.43 7.31
CA ASP A 142 13.98 1.41 8.14
C ASP A 142 13.45 1.45 9.57
N TYR A 143 12.33 0.76 9.81
CA TYR A 143 11.85 0.57 11.18
C TYR A 143 12.71 -0.46 11.92
N LEU A 144 13.17 -1.49 11.21
CA LEU A 144 13.80 -2.64 11.82
C LEU A 144 14.72 -3.35 10.82
N THR A 145 16.02 -3.17 11.02
CA THR A 145 16.95 -4.31 11.07
C THR A 145 16.48 -5.29 12.15
N ARG A 146 15.38 -6.02 11.90
CA ARG A 146 14.86 -7.13 12.72
C ARG A 146 15.82 -8.31 12.56
N THR A 147 16.84 -8.34 13.41
CA THR A 147 17.74 -9.49 13.60
C THR A 147 17.02 -10.65 14.31
N ASP A 148 15.95 -11.18 13.71
CA ASP A 148 15.11 -12.20 14.36
C ASP A 148 15.43 -13.63 13.87
N GLN A 149 16.65 -13.87 13.36
CA GLN A 149 17.08 -15.23 12.98
C GLN A 149 18.43 -15.70 13.57
N LEU A 150 18.99 -15.05 14.58
CA LEU A 150 20.17 -15.61 15.25
C LEU A 150 19.94 -15.72 16.76
N ASN A 151 19.81 -16.97 17.21
CA ASN A 151 20.20 -17.40 18.54
C ASN A 151 21.68 -17.02 18.74
N ILE A 152 21.97 -15.78 19.10
CA ILE A 152 23.31 -15.35 19.46
C ILE A 152 23.45 -15.60 20.96
N ASP A 153 24.31 -16.57 21.30
CA ASP A 153 24.76 -16.83 22.67
C ASP A 153 25.33 -15.51 23.23
N PRO A 154 24.79 -14.98 24.36
CA PRO A 154 25.08 -13.62 24.87
C PRO A 154 26.50 -13.42 25.42
N LYS A 155 27.51 -14.13 24.91
CA LYS A 155 28.89 -14.09 25.40
C LYS A 155 29.83 -13.15 24.65
N GLU A 156 29.41 -12.45 23.61
CA GLU A 156 30.27 -11.48 22.91
C GLU A 156 29.90 -10.01 23.22
N SER A 157 30.64 -9.42 24.16
CA SER A 157 30.41 -8.08 24.73
C SER A 157 30.62 -6.90 23.77
N HIS A 158 31.06 -7.14 22.53
CA HIS A 158 31.26 -6.08 21.52
C HIS A 158 30.07 -5.91 20.55
N GLU A 159 29.21 -6.92 20.39
CA GLU A 159 28.01 -6.82 19.55
C GLU A 159 26.87 -6.03 20.21
N SER A 160 26.84 -5.99 21.55
CA SER A 160 25.85 -5.26 22.35
C SER A 160 25.83 -3.74 22.09
N ALA A 161 26.99 -3.12 21.84
CA ALA A 161 27.08 -1.69 21.58
C ALA A 161 26.58 -1.31 20.19
N ARG A 162 26.92 -2.12 19.17
CA ARG A 162 26.45 -1.92 17.79
C ARG A 162 24.93 -2.14 17.69
N TRP A 163 24.42 -3.13 18.40
CA TRP A 163 22.98 -3.37 18.53
C TRP A 163 22.24 -2.18 19.16
N THR A 164 22.78 -1.64 20.26
CA THR A 164 22.17 -0.50 20.97
C THR A 164 22.14 0.76 20.08
N CYS A 165 23.24 1.06 19.37
CA CYS A 165 23.28 2.19 18.45
C CYS A 165 22.25 2.03 17.31
N ASN A 166 22.20 0.87 16.66
CA ASN A 166 21.24 0.62 15.57
C ASN A 166 19.80 0.76 16.06
N LYS A 167 19.48 0.19 17.23
CA LYS A 167 18.15 0.34 17.84
C LYS A 167 17.78 1.81 18.07
N MET A 168 18.70 2.62 18.62
CA MET A 168 18.46 4.05 18.83
C MET A 168 18.30 4.82 17.51
N PHE A 169 19.10 4.53 16.49
CA PHE A 169 18.94 5.16 15.17
C PHE A 169 17.59 4.82 14.53
N ASN A 170 17.14 3.57 14.65
CA ASN A 170 15.85 3.13 14.13
C ASN A 170 14.67 3.80 14.88
N GLU A 171 14.74 3.90 16.21
CA GLU A 171 13.75 4.62 17.01
C GLU A 171 13.65 6.10 16.58
N VAL A 172 14.78 6.76 16.32
CA VAL A 172 14.80 8.13 15.81
C VAL A 172 14.20 8.23 14.41
N GLY A 173 14.49 7.26 13.53
CA GLY A 173 13.93 7.16 12.19
C GLY A 173 12.40 7.01 12.22
N ALA A 174 11.88 6.04 12.96
CA ALA A 174 10.45 5.82 13.15
C ALA A 174 9.74 7.06 13.70
N VAL A 175 10.31 7.69 14.73
CA VAL A 175 9.76 8.93 15.30
C VAL A 175 9.74 10.06 14.26
N ARG A 176 10.77 10.18 13.43
CA ARG A 176 10.79 11.17 12.33
C ARG A 176 9.64 10.90 11.34
N MET A 177 9.49 9.66 10.90
CA MET A 177 8.46 9.27 9.92
C MET A 177 7.04 9.52 10.42
N TRP A 178 6.77 9.21 11.70
CA TRP A 178 5.52 9.57 12.36
C TRP A 178 5.31 11.08 12.38
N LYS A 179 6.32 11.85 12.79
CA LYS A 179 6.22 13.31 12.83
C LYS A 179 5.96 13.91 11.45
N GLU A 180 6.64 13.44 10.42
CA GLU A 180 6.44 13.89 9.04
C GLU A 180 5.03 13.57 8.54
N LEU A 181 4.57 12.33 8.72
CA LEU A 181 3.21 11.94 8.32
C LEU A 181 2.14 12.79 9.03
N LEU A 182 2.29 13.00 10.33
CA LEU A 182 1.38 13.84 11.10
C LEU A 182 1.46 15.32 10.70
N GLN A 183 2.64 15.81 10.33
CA GLN A 183 2.79 17.16 9.75
C GLN A 183 2.05 17.28 8.42
N TRP A 184 2.14 16.28 7.54
CA TRP A 184 1.39 16.28 6.27
C TRP A 184 -0.12 16.22 6.49
N ILE A 185 -0.58 15.36 7.40
CA ILE A 185 -2.01 15.28 7.78
C ILE A 185 -2.50 16.63 8.34
N ASN A 186 -1.73 17.26 9.24
CA ASN A 186 -2.09 18.55 9.83
C ASN A 186 -2.07 19.68 8.79
N HIS A 187 -1.14 19.64 7.82
CA HIS A 187 -1.12 20.58 6.71
C HIS A 187 -2.42 20.47 5.88
N ASP A 188 -2.84 19.24 5.55
CA ASP A 188 -4.06 18.99 4.77
C ASP A 188 -5.38 19.26 5.53
N ALA A 189 -5.37 19.12 6.85
CA ALA A 189 -6.50 19.43 7.72
C ALA A 189 -6.78 20.94 7.87
N GLY A 190 -5.84 21.78 7.45
CA GLY A 190 -5.81 23.20 7.81
C GLY A 190 -5.54 23.38 9.30
N TYR A 191 -5.16 24.60 9.72
CA TYR A 191 -4.73 24.97 11.09
C TYR A 191 -5.67 24.57 12.26
N SER A 192 -6.79 23.91 12.01
CA SER A 192 -7.76 23.46 13.01
C SER A 192 -7.42 22.13 13.68
N MET A 193 -6.57 21.30 13.06
CA MET A 193 -6.09 20.06 13.66
C MET A 193 -4.77 20.29 14.40
N VAL A 194 -4.82 20.14 15.72
CA VAL A 194 -3.68 19.88 16.61
C VAL A 194 -2.85 21.10 17.04
N GLN A 195 -3.28 21.69 18.16
CA GLN A 195 -2.40 22.11 19.26
C GLN A 195 -2.24 21.00 20.35
N SER A 196 -2.56 19.73 20.08
CA SER A 196 -2.41 18.69 21.11
C SER A 196 -0.95 18.25 21.22
N SER A 197 -0.35 18.58 22.37
CA SER A 197 0.98 18.18 22.80
C SER A 197 1.12 16.68 23.10
N ASP A 198 0.04 15.92 22.93
CA ASP A 198 -0.09 14.52 23.37
C ASP A 198 -0.28 13.59 22.17
N ILE A 199 0.54 13.75 21.14
CA ILE A 199 0.69 12.72 20.10
C ILE A 199 1.39 11.54 20.78
N THR A 200 0.62 10.59 21.27
CA THR A 200 1.13 9.24 21.55
C THR A 200 1.63 8.69 20.23
N ILE A 201 2.94 8.60 20.07
CA ILE A 201 3.55 7.96 18.92
C ILE A 201 3.15 6.49 19.00
N PRO A 202 2.36 5.97 18.06
CA PRO A 202 2.01 4.55 18.04
C PRO A 202 3.26 3.68 17.95
N ILE A 203 3.09 2.49 18.50
CA ILE A 203 4.19 1.60 18.89
C ILE A 203 4.53 0.60 17.77
N ASP A 204 3.65 0.43 16.76
CA ASP A 204 3.75 -0.62 15.74
C ASP A 204 3.85 -0.07 14.30
N ASP A 205 4.75 -0.67 13.52
CA ASP A 205 5.01 -0.40 12.10
C ASP A 205 3.73 -0.55 11.27
N SER A 206 2.89 -1.54 11.62
CA SER A 206 1.67 -1.84 10.88
C SER A 206 0.67 -0.68 10.92
N GLU A 207 0.58 0.02 12.04
CA GLU A 207 -0.29 1.20 12.20
C GLU A 207 0.21 2.38 11.37
N TRP A 208 1.55 2.56 11.28
CA TRP A 208 2.14 3.60 10.44
C TRP A 208 1.87 3.31 8.97
N ASP A 209 2.19 2.09 8.54
CA ASP A 209 1.99 1.64 7.17
C ASP A 209 0.52 1.80 6.77
N ALA A 210 -0.42 1.53 7.70
CA ALA A 210 -1.85 1.70 7.46
C ALA A 210 -2.24 3.17 7.34
N LEU A 211 -1.86 4.03 8.29
CA LEU A 211 -2.18 5.46 8.24
C LEU A 211 -1.56 6.13 7.01
N TYR A 212 -0.31 5.79 6.68
CA TYR A 212 0.35 6.25 5.48
C TYR A 212 -0.40 5.79 4.23
N SER A 213 -0.85 4.53 4.19
CA SER A 213 -1.66 4.00 3.09
C SER A 213 -2.96 4.78 2.87
N ALA A 214 -3.65 5.16 3.96
CA ALA A 214 -4.84 6.02 3.88
C ALA A 214 -4.50 7.41 3.35
N TRP A 215 -3.47 8.06 3.92
CA TRP A 215 -3.04 9.40 3.51
C TRP A 215 -2.55 9.44 2.06
N PHE A 216 -1.72 8.48 1.66
CA PHE A 216 -1.21 8.37 0.30
C PHE A 216 -2.34 8.19 -0.72
N THR A 217 -3.32 7.34 -0.38
CA THR A 217 -4.50 7.11 -1.22
C THR A 217 -5.39 8.34 -1.33
N TYR A 218 -5.59 9.06 -0.22
CA TYR A 218 -6.29 10.35 -0.21
C TYR A 218 -5.56 11.38 -1.08
N HIS A 219 -4.26 11.54 -0.89
CA HIS A 219 -3.45 12.55 -1.55
C HIS A 219 -3.36 12.30 -3.06
N LEU A 220 -3.02 11.07 -3.48
CA LEU A 220 -2.95 10.75 -4.90
C LEU A 220 -4.32 10.66 -5.57
N GLY A 221 -5.31 10.13 -4.87
CA GLY A 221 -6.64 9.92 -5.44
C GLY A 221 -7.44 11.20 -5.68
N PHE A 222 -7.23 12.22 -4.84
CA PHE A 222 -8.08 13.43 -4.86
C PHE A 222 -7.34 14.75 -5.01
N ARG A 223 -6.03 14.81 -4.69
CA ARG A 223 -5.30 16.09 -4.62
C ARG A 223 -4.26 16.24 -5.72
N SER A 224 -3.71 15.14 -6.22
CA SER A 224 -2.62 15.14 -7.19
C SER A 224 -3.01 14.54 -8.54
N THR A 225 -2.30 14.94 -9.60
CA THR A 225 -2.31 14.21 -10.86
C THR A 225 -1.43 12.97 -10.71
N CYS A 226 -2.02 11.87 -10.28
CA CYS A 226 -1.31 10.59 -10.17
C CYS A 226 -1.41 9.78 -11.47
N ARG A 227 -0.46 8.86 -11.64
CA ARG A 227 -0.47 7.88 -12.73
C ARG A 227 -1.15 6.61 -12.23
N ASP A 228 -2.19 6.16 -12.93
CA ASP A 228 -2.80 4.85 -12.70
C ASP A 228 -2.04 3.78 -13.49
N LEU A 229 -1.20 3.01 -12.82
CA LEU A 229 -0.40 1.93 -13.41
C LEU A 229 -1.26 0.76 -13.90
N MET A 230 -2.59 0.79 -13.74
CA MET A 230 -3.49 -0.15 -14.42
C MET A 230 -3.81 0.26 -15.86
N LYS A 231 -3.65 1.53 -16.23
CA LYS A 231 -4.00 2.07 -17.56
C LYS A 231 -2.83 2.04 -18.56
N LEU A 232 -1.86 1.16 -18.34
CA LEU A 232 -0.55 1.16 -19.00
C LEU A 232 -0.54 0.77 -20.50
N GLU A 233 -1.70 0.54 -21.14
CA GLU A 233 -1.78 0.40 -22.61
C GLU A 233 -1.24 1.65 -23.33
N GLU A 234 -1.33 2.83 -22.72
CA GLU A 234 -0.85 4.09 -23.31
C GLU A 234 0.68 4.24 -23.26
N GLN A 235 1.41 3.37 -22.55
CA GLN A 235 2.81 3.63 -22.16
C GLN A 235 3.79 2.46 -22.40
N GLY A 236 3.34 1.36 -23.00
CA GLY A 236 4.23 0.25 -23.41
C GLY A 236 4.89 -0.55 -22.28
N LEU A 237 4.41 -0.41 -21.04
CA LEU A 237 5.01 -1.05 -19.85
C LEU A 237 4.37 -2.39 -19.46
N LEU A 238 3.17 -2.72 -19.97
CA LEU A 238 2.53 -4.04 -19.74
C LEU A 238 3.17 -5.17 -20.57
N THR A 239 4.04 -4.84 -21.52
CA THR A 239 4.77 -5.84 -22.30
C THR A 239 5.97 -6.34 -21.51
N ILE A 240 5.76 -7.33 -20.63
CA ILE A 240 6.87 -8.16 -20.16
C ILE A 240 7.55 -8.77 -21.41
N ASN A 241 8.88 -8.66 -21.50
CA ASN A 241 9.64 -9.21 -22.63
C ASN A 241 9.60 -10.74 -22.60
N LEU A 242 8.64 -11.31 -23.32
CA LEU A 242 8.61 -12.74 -23.62
C LEU A 242 9.62 -13.03 -24.72
N SER A 243 10.26 -14.20 -24.67
CA SER A 243 10.99 -14.68 -25.84
C SER A 243 10.05 -14.84 -27.04
N THR A 244 10.59 -14.82 -28.25
CA THR A 244 9.81 -15.06 -29.48
C THR A 244 9.06 -16.39 -29.43
N ASP A 245 9.68 -17.42 -28.84
CA ASP A 245 9.06 -18.74 -28.63
C ASP A 245 7.87 -18.67 -27.65
N GLN A 246 8.07 -18.05 -26.48
CA GLN A 246 7.01 -17.88 -25.48
C GLN A 246 5.83 -17.09 -26.05
N SER A 247 6.11 -16.00 -26.76
CA SER A 247 5.09 -15.19 -27.44
C SER A 247 4.30 -16.01 -28.46
N SER A 248 4.99 -16.84 -29.26
CA SER A 248 4.36 -17.71 -30.26
C SER A 248 3.48 -18.79 -29.62
N ARG A 249 3.95 -19.41 -28.53
CA ARG A 249 3.18 -20.42 -27.79
C ARG A 249 1.92 -19.84 -27.14
N ILE A 250 2.02 -18.66 -26.54
CA ILE A 250 0.84 -17.96 -25.98
C ILE A 250 -0.14 -17.59 -27.09
N LYS A 251 0.35 -17.11 -28.24
CA LYS A 251 -0.51 -16.79 -29.40
C LYS A 251 -1.27 -18.02 -29.90
N LEU A 252 -0.60 -19.17 -29.99
CA LEU A 252 -1.24 -20.45 -30.37
C LEU A 252 -2.28 -20.89 -29.34
N LEU A 253 -1.99 -20.78 -28.04
CA LEU A 253 -2.95 -21.09 -26.98
C LEU A 253 -4.18 -20.19 -27.09
N ARG A 254 -4.00 -18.88 -27.27
CA ARG A 254 -5.11 -17.92 -27.45
C ARG A 254 -5.97 -18.24 -28.67
N GLN A 255 -5.36 -18.60 -29.80
CA GLN A 255 -6.09 -19.02 -31.01
C GLN A 255 -6.96 -20.25 -30.76
N ARG A 256 -6.54 -21.15 -29.86
CA ARG A 256 -7.33 -22.33 -29.46
C ARG A 256 -8.56 -21.96 -28.63
N PHE A 257 -8.48 -20.92 -27.80
CA PHE A 257 -9.60 -20.43 -26.97
C PHE A 257 -10.49 -19.40 -27.66
N ALA A 258 -10.00 -18.76 -28.74
CA ALA A 258 -10.74 -17.73 -29.48
C ALA A 258 -12.04 -18.23 -30.14
N GLY A 259 -12.26 -19.54 -30.23
CA GLY A 259 -13.50 -20.13 -30.71
C GLY A 259 -14.58 -20.34 -29.64
N GLU A 260 -14.26 -20.21 -28.35
CA GLU A 260 -15.14 -20.63 -27.26
C GLU A 260 -15.48 -19.49 -26.27
N ASP A 261 -14.51 -18.62 -25.94
CA ASP A 261 -14.77 -17.43 -25.12
C ASP A 261 -13.64 -16.39 -25.25
N GLN A 262 -13.96 -15.20 -25.76
CA GLN A 262 -12.98 -14.10 -25.88
C GLN A 262 -12.58 -13.50 -24.52
N SER A 263 -13.36 -13.74 -23.45
CA SER A 263 -13.06 -13.22 -22.11
C SER A 263 -11.73 -13.78 -21.57
N ILE A 264 -11.48 -15.09 -21.77
CA ILE A 264 -10.26 -15.77 -21.32
C ILE A 264 -9.03 -15.24 -22.07
N VAL A 265 -9.17 -14.99 -23.37
CA VAL A 265 -8.08 -14.44 -24.19
C VAL A 265 -7.70 -13.03 -23.71
N ARG A 266 -8.68 -12.17 -23.44
CA ARG A 266 -8.46 -10.82 -22.89
C ARG A 266 -7.85 -10.85 -21.49
N MET A 267 -8.33 -11.73 -20.62
CA MET A 267 -7.75 -11.91 -19.28
C MET A 267 -6.27 -12.30 -19.34
N MET A 268 -5.89 -13.17 -20.28
CA MET A 268 -4.49 -13.54 -20.50
C MET A 268 -3.68 -12.49 -21.27
N GLU A 269 -4.31 -11.48 -21.88
CA GLU A 269 -3.67 -10.36 -22.57
C GLU A 269 -3.11 -9.32 -21.62
N ASN A 270 -3.87 -8.99 -20.58
CA ASN A 270 -3.48 -7.99 -19.59
C ASN A 270 -2.36 -8.49 -18.65
N ARG A 271 -2.06 -9.80 -18.69
CA ARG A 271 -1.00 -10.48 -17.91
C ARG A 271 -1.13 -10.35 -16.40
N ILE A 272 -2.25 -9.82 -15.95
CA ILE A 272 -2.65 -9.72 -14.56
C ILE A 272 -4.10 -10.20 -14.44
N ILE A 273 -4.41 -10.84 -13.32
CA ILE A 273 -5.77 -11.23 -12.95
C ILE A 273 -6.15 -10.41 -11.72
N ILE A 274 -7.31 -9.76 -11.79
CA ILE A 274 -7.98 -9.13 -10.66
C ILE A 274 -9.28 -9.90 -10.41
N PRO A 275 -9.65 -10.19 -9.16
CA PRO A 275 -10.95 -10.77 -8.85
C PRO A 275 -12.08 -9.91 -9.45
N CYS A 276 -13.11 -10.55 -10.04
CA CYS A 276 -14.12 -9.83 -10.80
C CYS A 276 -14.88 -8.78 -9.97
N GLU A 277 -15.05 -9.01 -8.66
CA GLU A 277 -15.68 -8.04 -7.75
C GLU A 277 -14.83 -6.79 -7.50
N LEU A 278 -13.53 -6.86 -7.79
CA LEU A 278 -12.55 -5.81 -7.57
C LEU A 278 -12.14 -5.08 -8.87
N GLU A 279 -12.39 -5.67 -10.04
CA GLU A 279 -11.83 -5.25 -11.34
C GLU A 279 -12.07 -3.76 -11.65
N GLU A 280 -13.26 -3.23 -11.36
CA GLU A 280 -13.58 -1.82 -11.62
C GLU A 280 -13.12 -0.87 -10.51
N LYS A 281 -12.77 -1.42 -9.34
CA LYS A 281 -12.43 -0.65 -8.13
C LYS A 281 -10.93 -0.56 -7.93
N VAL A 282 -10.14 -1.52 -8.39
CA VAL A 282 -8.71 -1.55 -8.15
C VAL A 282 -7.98 -0.48 -8.97
N LYS A 283 -7.11 0.25 -8.28
CA LYS A 283 -6.21 1.28 -8.82
C LYS A 283 -4.80 1.00 -8.34
N TYR A 284 -3.84 1.41 -9.17
CA TYR A 284 -2.44 1.45 -8.79
C TYR A 284 -1.94 2.87 -8.99
N LEU A 285 -2.26 3.74 -8.03
CA LEU A 285 -1.94 5.15 -8.11
C LEU A 285 -0.50 5.35 -7.68
N TRP A 286 0.30 5.98 -8.55
CA TRP A 286 1.71 6.17 -8.28
C TRP A 286 2.24 7.54 -8.68
N LEU A 287 3.27 7.99 -7.96
CA LEU A 287 4.02 9.21 -8.25
C LEU A 287 5.10 8.91 -9.31
N PRO A 288 5.23 9.66 -10.41
CA PRO A 288 6.39 9.52 -11.29
C PRO A 288 7.66 10.04 -10.59
N ALA A 289 8.81 9.40 -10.77
CA ALA A 289 10.10 9.87 -10.25
C ALA A 289 10.51 11.20 -10.90
N SER A 290 10.13 11.43 -12.16
CA SER A 290 10.46 12.62 -12.94
C SER A 290 9.80 13.93 -12.47
N ALA A 291 8.94 13.90 -11.45
CA ALA A 291 8.21 15.08 -10.98
C ALA A 291 9.04 16.08 -10.13
N GLY A 292 10.34 16.31 -10.40
CA GLY A 292 11.12 17.41 -9.77
C GLY A 292 11.46 17.26 -8.28
N ASP A 293 12.30 18.13 -7.72
CA ASP A 293 12.84 18.03 -6.36
C ASP A 293 11.75 17.82 -5.29
N ALA A 294 11.91 16.79 -4.43
CA ALA A 294 10.94 16.43 -3.40
C ALA A 294 10.56 17.61 -2.46
N ASN A 295 11.48 18.56 -2.28
CA ASN A 295 11.30 19.74 -1.44
C ASN A 295 10.39 20.82 -2.05
N GLU A 296 10.22 20.87 -3.37
CA GLU A 296 9.31 21.85 -4.01
C GLU A 296 7.85 21.35 -4.08
N ARG A 297 7.60 20.07 -3.75
CA ARG A 297 6.31 19.40 -3.99
C ARG A 297 5.28 19.56 -2.85
N PHE A 298 5.72 19.88 -1.63
CA PHE A 298 4.88 19.78 -0.42
C PHE A 298 4.92 21.03 0.50
N THR A 299 5.48 22.15 0.02
CA THR A 299 5.37 23.48 0.63
C THR A 299 4.34 24.33 -0.08
#